data_AF-A0A6A9SGH6-F1
#
_entry.id   AF-A0A6A9SGH6-F1
#
_cell.length_a   1.000
_cell.length_b   1.000
_cell.length_c   1.000
_cell.angle_alpha   90.00
_cell.angle_beta   90.00
_cell.angle_gamma   90.00
#
_symmetry.space_group_name_H-M   'P 1'
#
loop_
_entity.id
_entity.type
_entity.pdbx_description
1 polymer ?
#
loop_
_entity_poly.entity_id
_entity_poly.type
_entity_poly.pdbx_seq_one_letter_code
_entity_poly.pdbx_strand_id
1 'polypeptide(L)' 'MSDYSPPSPPRWLTAGVVALLVASFAYSVLVAHQPLLGLLPAFVVGVCYFAWRVLAALEAIAARD' A
#
# COMPACT_ATOMS: atom_id res chain seq x y z
N MET A 1 23.01 -8.59 15.78
CA MET A 1 22.34 -7.79 14.72
C MET A 1 20.92 -7.60 15.20
N SER A 2 20.39 -6.38 15.28
CA SER A 2 19.01 -6.18 15.76
C SER A 2 18.07 -6.96 14.85
N ASP A 3 17.33 -7.91 15.41
CA ASP A 3 16.26 -8.69 14.77
C ASP A 3 15.09 -7.78 14.39
N TYR A 4 15.34 -6.76 13.57
CA TYR A 4 14.32 -5.84 13.09
C TYR A 4 13.47 -6.58 12.07
N SER A 5 12.33 -7.10 12.55
CA SER A 5 11.26 -7.62 11.71
C SER A 5 10.25 -6.49 11.47
N PRO A 6 10.12 -6.00 10.22
CA PRO A 6 9.17 -4.95 9.90
C PRO A 6 7.74 -5.31 10.31
N PRO A 7 6.97 -4.36 10.87
CA PRO A 7 5.55 -4.55 11.09
C PRO A 7 4.85 -4.88 9.77
N SER A 8 4.24 -6.06 9.70
CA SER A 8 3.46 -6.49 8.55
C SER A 8 2.00 -6.08 8.77
N PRO A 9 1.32 -5.47 7.77
CA PRO A 9 -0.10 -5.18 7.90
C PRO A 9 -0.90 -6.47 8.06
N PRO A 10 -2.03 -6.43 8.78
CA PRO A 10 -2.84 -7.63 8.99
C PRO A 10 -3.42 -8.13 7.68
N ARG A 11 -3.38 -9.45 7.46
CA ARG A 11 -3.75 -10.09 6.19
C ARG A 11 -5.16 -9.73 5.71
N TRP A 12 -6.12 -9.58 6.63
CA TRP A 12 -7.50 -9.23 6.30
C TRP A 12 -7.60 -7.82 5.69
N LEU A 13 -6.82 -6.87 6.20
CA LEU A 13 -6.77 -5.51 5.67
C LEU A 13 -6.14 -5.51 4.27
N THR A 14 -5.04 -6.23 4.10
CA THR A 14 -4.38 -6.37 2.79
C THR A 14 -5.35 -6.98 1.77
N ALA A 15 -6.06 -8.04 2.13
CA ALA A 15 -7.05 -8.67 1.26
C ALA A 15 -8.19 -7.69 0.90
N GLY A 16 -8.69 -6.93 1.89
CA GLY A 16 -9.73 -5.93 1.67
C GLY A 16 -9.30 -4.80 0.73
N VAL A 17 -8.08 -4.27 0.91
CA VAL A 17 -7.53 -3.22 0.04
C VAL A 17 -7.33 -3.74 -1.38
N VAL A 18 -6.77 -4.95 -1.55
CA VAL A 18 -6.60 -5.56 -2.88
C VAL A 18 -7.95 -5.77 -3.56
N ALA A 19 -8.94 -6.32 -2.86
CA ALA A 19 -10.28 -6.53 -3.41
C ALA A 19 -10.92 -5.21 -3.86
N LEU A 20 -10.80 -4.15 -3.04
CA LEU A 20 -11.31 -2.82 -3.38
C LEU A 20 -10.61 -2.24 -4.61
N LEU A 21 -9.28 -2.29 -4.67
CA LEU A 21 -8.50 -1.79 -5.81
C LEU A 21 -8.85 -2.54 -7.10
N VAL A 22 -9.00 -3.86 -7.03
CA VAL A 22 -9.40 -4.67 -8.19
C VAL A 22 -10.82 -4.33 -8.64
N ALA A 23 -11.78 -4.19 -7.71
CA ALA A 23 -13.14 -3.82 -8.03
C ALA A 23 -13.21 -2.41 -8.66
N SER A 24 -12.50 -1.44 -8.09
CA SER A 24 -12.37 -0.09 -8.64
C SER A 24 -11.74 -0.10 -10.03
N PHE A 25 -10.65 -0.86 -10.23
CA PHE A 25 -10.00 -0.96 -11.53
C PHE A 25 -10.92 -1.61 -12.57
N ALA A 26 -11.62 -2.69 -12.21
CA ALA A 26 -12.59 -3.34 -13.09
C ALA A 26 -13.72 -2.38 -13.49
N TYR A 27 -14.27 -1.61 -12.54
CA TYR A 27 -15.26 -0.58 -12.83
C TYR A 27 -14.71 0.50 -13.77
N SER A 28 -13.52 1.02 -13.47
CA SER A 28 -12.88 2.08 -14.27
C SER A 28 -12.63 1.64 -15.71
N VAL A 29 -12.26 0.38 -15.93
CA VAL A 29 -12.02 -0.17 -17.27
C VAL A 29 -13.32 -0.53 -17.99
N LEU A 30 -14.21 -1.30 -17.34
CA LEU A 30 -15.37 -1.90 -17.99
C LEU A 30 -16.57 -0.95 -18.11
N VAL A 31 -16.71 0.00 -17.18
CA VAL A 31 -17.88 0.90 -17.11
C VAL A 31 -17.49 2.32 -17.49
N ALA A 32 -16.45 2.86 -16.87
CA ALA A 32 -16.04 4.25 -17.11
C ALA A 32 -15.16 4.42 -18.35
N HIS A 33 -14.61 3.33 -18.91
CA HIS A 33 -13.64 3.33 -20.00
C HIS A 33 -12.44 4.28 -19.76
N GLN A 34 -12.05 4.44 -18.50
CA GLN A 34 -11.00 5.35 -18.04
C GLN A 34 -10.02 4.58 -17.15
N PRO A 35 -9.04 3.87 -17.72
CA PRO A 35 -8.14 3.01 -16.95
C PRO A 35 -7.32 3.78 -15.91
N LEU A 36 -6.99 5.05 -16.19
CA LEU A 36 -6.25 5.92 -15.28
C LEU A 36 -6.97 6.11 -13.94
N LEU A 37 -8.30 6.09 -13.96
CA LEU A 37 -9.15 6.29 -12.78
C LEU A 37 -9.02 5.13 -11.78
N GLY A 38 -8.72 3.92 -12.26
CA GLY A 38 -8.41 2.76 -11.42
C GLY A 38 -6.93 2.64 -11.08
N LEU A 39 -6.04 3.12 -11.94
CA LEU A 39 -4.59 3.03 -11.72
C LEU A 39 -4.10 4.05 -10.68
N LEU A 40 -4.65 5.26 -10.68
CA LEU A 40 -4.31 6.32 -9.74
C LEU A 40 -4.48 5.90 -8.27
N PRO A 41 -5.61 5.34 -7.81
CA PRO A 41 -5.75 4.91 -6.42
C PRO A 41 -4.78 3.79 -6.05
N ALA A 42 -4.51 2.83 -6.96
CA ALA A 42 -3.51 1.80 -6.72
C ALA A 42 -2.10 2.40 -6.54
N PHE A 43 -1.76 3.38 -7.35
CA PHE A 43 -0.50 4.11 -7.24
C PHE A 43 -0.38 4.87 -5.91
N VAL A 44 -1.43 5.59 -5.50
CA VAL A 44 -1.47 6.31 -4.22
C VAL A 44 -1.26 5.35 -3.05
N VAL A 45 -1.95 4.21 -3.03
CA VAL A 45 -1.77 3.19 -1.99
C VAL A 45 -0.32 2.67 -1.96
N GLY A 46 0.28 2.42 -3.12
CA GLY A 46 1.67 1.99 -3.23
C GLY A 46 2.67 3.01 -2.68
N VAL A 47 2.49 4.29 -3.02
CA VAL A 47 3.34 5.40 -2.53
C VAL A 47 3.19 5.57 -1.02
N CYS A 48 1.96 5.55 -0.48
CA CYS A 48 1.73 5.62 0.96
C CYS A 48 2.38 4.46 1.71
N TYR A 49 2.26 3.23 1.19
CA TYR A 49 2.92 2.06 1.77
C TYR A 49 4.45 2.19 1.77
N PHE A 50 5.02 2.65 0.66
CA PHE A 50 6.46 2.88 0.56
C PHE A 50 6.94 3.95 1.55
N ALA A 51 6.25 5.10 1.61
CA ALA A 51 6.57 6.18 2.54
C ALA A 51 6.51 5.71 4.00
N TRP A 52 5.47 4.94 4.36
CA TRP A 52 5.37 4.32 5.69
C TRP A 52 6.56 3.41 5.98
N ARG A 53 6.96 2.56 5.03
CA ARG A 53 8.11 1.65 5.22
C ARG A 53 9.43 2.40 5.37
N VAL A 54 9.61 3.51 4.67
CA VAL A 54 10.77 4.40 4.83
C VAL A 54 10.75 5.03 6.22
N LEU A 55 9.61 5.59 6.65
CA LEU A 55 9.49 6.22 7.97
C LEU A 55 9.78 5.22 9.10
N ALA A 56 9.18 4.04 9.04
CA ALA A 56 9.41 2.98 10.03
C ALA A 56 10.87 2.50 10.09
N ALA A 57 11.60 2.57 8.97
CA ALA A 57 13.03 2.27 8.94
C ALA A 57 13.86 3.40 9.57
N LEU A 58 13.51 4.66 9.29
CA LEU A 58 14.15 5.83 9.91
C LEU A 58 13.95 5.84 11.42
N GLU A 59 12.73 5.55 11.90
CA GLU A 59 12.43 5.42 13.34
C GLU A 59 13.27 4.33 13.99
N ALA A 60 13.46 3.19 13.32
CA ALA A 60 14.29 2.10 13.84
C ALA A 60 15.78 2.46 13.93
N ILE A 61 16.28 3.31 13.03
CA ILE A 61 17.65 3.84 13.09
C ILE A 61 17.75 4.83 14.26
N ALA A 62 16.82 5.78 14.35
CA ALA A 62 16.81 6.79 15.41
C ALA A 62 16.66 6.19 16.81
N ALA A 63 15.92 5.09 16.97
CA ALA A 63 15.74 4.40 18.25
C ALA A 63 16.96 3.55 18.69
N ARG A 64 17.97 3.42 17.83
CA ARG A 64 19.17 2.60 18.08
C ARG A 64 20.36 3.40 18.63
N ASP A 65 20.34 4.73 18.49
CA ASP A 65 21.35 5.67 19.00
C ASP A 65 20.91 6.28 20.34
#